data_AF-A0A9D5RZP8-F1
#
_entry.id   AF-A0A9D5RZP8-F1
#
_cell.length_a   1.000
_cell.length_b   1.000
_cell.length_c   1.000
_cell.angle_alpha   90.00
_cell.angle_beta   90.00
_cell.angle_gamma   90.00
#
_symmetry.space_group_name_H-M   'P 1'
#
loop_
_entity.id
_entity.type
_entity.pdbx_description
1 polymer ?
#
loop_
_entity_poly.entity_id
_entity_poly.type
_entity_poly.pdbx_seq_one_letter_code
_entity_poly.pdbx_strand_id
1 'polypeptide(L)'
;MNSINAFYNSDVILQRKSFNIKIYIFFLMIFLTLLLAILLSISYHSYINLTAVLVKEQNSYHLRTLVLEEQIENINQENLIINNKKNKYKIKNISEEFILDEKYNRYYEVVLETKIEQDLIINNNIINISIELPKETFFQKLIKKIKKGMKQ
;
A
#
# COMPACT_ATOMS: atom_id res chain seq x y z
N MET A 1 5.82 -63.42 -13.39
CA MET A 1 5.63 -62.01 -13.00
C MET A 1 6.72 -61.65 -12.01
N ASN A 2 7.80 -61.01 -12.47
CA ASN A 2 8.85 -60.54 -11.55
C ASN A 2 8.37 -59.22 -10.94
N SER A 3 7.82 -59.29 -9.73
CA SER A 3 7.47 -58.13 -8.93
C SER A 3 8.77 -57.39 -8.61
N ILE A 4 8.98 -56.22 -9.23
CA ILE A 4 10.08 -55.33 -8.89
C ILE A 4 9.82 -54.87 -7.45
N ASN A 5 10.51 -55.50 -6.50
CA ASN A 5 10.38 -55.19 -5.09
C ASN A 5 11.10 -53.86 -4.84
N ALA A 6 10.34 -52.79 -4.63
CA ALA A 6 10.84 -51.41 -4.59
C ALA A 6 11.84 -51.17 -3.44
N PHE A 7 11.77 -51.97 -2.37
CA PHE A 7 12.68 -51.91 -1.23
C PHE A 7 14.05 -52.57 -1.49
N TYR A 8 14.11 -53.64 -2.30
CA TYR A 8 15.38 -54.30 -2.64
C TYR A 8 16.09 -53.65 -3.85
N ASN A 9 15.35 -52.91 -4.66
CA ASN A 9 15.87 -52.22 -5.85
C ASN A 9 15.97 -50.70 -5.65
N SER A 10 15.83 -50.20 -4.42
CA SER A 10 15.87 -48.76 -4.13
C SER A 10 17.16 -48.11 -4.65
N ASP A 11 18.29 -48.81 -4.52
CA ASP A 11 19.59 -48.32 -5.00
C ASP A 11 19.63 -48.22 -6.53
N VAL A 12 19.01 -49.17 -7.24
CA VAL A 12 18.92 -49.17 -8.72
C VAL A 12 17.97 -48.07 -9.22
N ILE A 13 16.88 -47.81 -8.48
CA ILE A 13 15.90 -46.77 -8.77
C ILE A 13 16.52 -45.38 -8.52
N LEU A 14 17.28 -45.20 -7.45
CA LEU A 14 17.98 -43.96 -7.10
C LEU A 14 19.20 -43.70 -8.00
N GLN A 15 19.86 -44.76 -8.50
CA GLN A 15 20.99 -44.67 -9.44
C GLN A 15 20.57 -44.40 -10.89
N ARG A 16 19.28 -44.51 -11.24
CA ARG A 16 18.79 -44.05 -12.55
C ARG A 16 18.96 -42.54 -12.64
N LYS A 17 20.11 -42.12 -13.16
CA LYS A 17 20.44 -40.75 -13.56
C LYS A 17 19.42 -40.28 -14.59
N SER A 18 18.30 -39.73 -14.14
CA SER A 18 17.37 -39.01 -14.99
C SER A 18 17.90 -37.58 -15.17
N PHE A 19 18.98 -37.45 -15.94
CA PHE A 19 19.58 -36.16 -16.31
C PHE A 19 18.49 -35.16 -16.77
N ASN A 20 17.48 -35.68 -17.47
CA ASN A 20 16.31 -34.94 -17.93
C ASN A 20 15.50 -34.31 -16.77
N ILE A 21 15.33 -34.99 -15.64
CA ILE A 21 14.58 -34.43 -14.48
C ILE A 21 15.31 -33.21 -13.91
N LYS A 22 16.64 -33.25 -13.81
CA LYS A 22 17.43 -32.10 -13.32
C LYS A 22 17.28 -30.89 -14.25
N ILE A 23 17.23 -31.12 -15.57
CA ILE A 23 17.01 -30.06 -16.56
C ILE A 23 15.61 -29.46 -16.41
N TYR A 24 14.57 -30.29 -16.26
CA TYR A 24 13.20 -29.78 -16.04
C TYR A 24 13.10 -28.97 -14.75
N ILE A 25 13.72 -29.41 -13.65
CA ILE A 25 13.78 -28.65 -12.41
C ILE A 25 14.51 -27.32 -12.61
N PHE A 26 15.62 -27.31 -13.35
CA PHE A 26 16.36 -26.07 -13.64
C PHE A 26 15.50 -25.04 -14.40
N PHE A 27 14.81 -25.46 -15.47
CA PHE A 27 13.90 -24.58 -16.20
C PHE A 27 12.70 -24.13 -15.37
N LEU A 28 12.14 -25.02 -14.53
CA LEU A 28 11.07 -24.67 -13.60
C LEU A 28 11.51 -23.58 -12.60
N MET A 29 12.73 -23.70 -12.07
CA MET A 29 13.30 -22.70 -11.16
C MET A 29 13.50 -21.35 -11.85
N ILE A 30 14.00 -21.33 -13.10
CA ILE A 30 14.13 -20.09 -13.89
C ILE A 30 12.76 -19.46 -14.15
N PHE A 31 11.77 -20.27 -14.52
CA PHE A 31 10.42 -19.76 -14.76
C PHE A 31 9.82 -19.14 -13.49
N LEU A 32 10.00 -19.81 -12.34
CA LEU A 32 9.51 -19.31 -11.06
C LEU A 32 10.18 -18.00 -10.65
N THR A 33 11.49 -17.87 -10.83
CA THR A 33 12.21 -16.62 -10.52
C THR A 33 11.78 -15.49 -11.46
N LEU A 34 11.54 -15.79 -12.73
CA LEU A 34 11.02 -14.80 -13.70
C LEU A 34 9.62 -14.32 -13.30
N LEU A 35 8.73 -15.24 -12.92
CA LEU A 35 7.38 -14.91 -12.46
C LEU A 35 7.42 -14.04 -11.20
N LEU A 36 8.31 -14.37 -10.26
CA LEU A 36 8.52 -13.56 -9.06
C LEU A 36 9.03 -12.15 -9.41
N ALA A 37 10.00 -12.04 -10.34
CA ALA A 37 10.53 -10.75 -10.77
C ALA A 37 9.45 -9.86 -11.42
N ILE A 38 8.57 -10.46 -12.24
CA ILE A 38 7.43 -9.77 -12.84
C ILE A 38 6.49 -9.26 -11.74
N LEU A 39 6.08 -10.13 -10.80
CA LEU A 39 5.20 -9.75 -9.69
C LEU A 39 5.76 -8.59 -8.86
N LEU A 40 7.07 -8.60 -8.58
CA LEU A 40 7.76 -7.53 -7.85
C LEU A 40 7.81 -6.21 -8.62
N SER A 41 7.71 -6.26 -9.96
CA SER A 41 7.80 -5.11 -10.86
C SER A 41 6.46 -4.45 -11.18
N ILE A 42 5.34 -5.12 -10.88
CA ILE A 42 4.01 -4.55 -11.09
C ILE A 42 3.83 -3.32 -10.19
N SER A 43 3.50 -2.19 -10.81
CA SER A 43 3.16 -0.95 -10.11
C SER A 43 1.66 -0.91 -9.80
N TYR A 44 1.32 -0.48 -8.59
CA TYR A 44 -0.07 -0.35 -8.15
C TYR A 44 -0.27 0.98 -7.43
N HIS A 45 -1.51 1.46 -7.41
CA HIS A 45 -1.89 2.61 -6.60
C HIS A 45 -2.09 2.18 -5.16
N SER A 46 -1.49 2.92 -4.23
CA SER A 46 -1.78 2.83 -2.81
C SER A 46 -2.59 4.05 -2.37
N TYR A 47 -3.26 3.93 -1.23
CA TYR A 47 -4.14 4.95 -0.71
C TYR A 47 -3.92 5.14 0.79
N ILE A 48 -4.01 6.39 1.26
CA ILE A 48 -4.12 6.70 2.68
C ILE A 48 -5.59 6.96 2.97
N ASN A 49 -6.20 6.10 3.79
CA ASN A 49 -7.58 6.27 4.22
C ASN A 49 -7.62 7.09 5.50
N LEU A 50 -8.41 8.16 5.49
CA LEU A 50 -8.57 9.07 6.60
C LEU A 50 -10.04 9.36 6.85
N THR A 51 -10.33 9.80 8.07
CA THR A 51 -11.65 10.30 8.45
C THR A 51 -11.55 11.81 8.55
N ALA A 52 -12.36 12.51 7.76
CA ALA A 52 -12.39 13.96 7.73
C ALA A 52 -13.74 14.49 8.23
N VAL A 53 -13.69 15.62 8.92
CA VAL A 53 -14.86 16.37 9.35
C VAL A 53 -15.06 17.54 8.41
N LEU A 54 -16.28 17.69 7.92
CA LEU A 54 -16.69 18.80 7.09
C LEU A 54 -17.01 20.01 7.98
N VAL A 55 -16.21 21.07 7.86
CA VAL A 55 -16.36 22.28 8.68
C VAL A 55 -16.69 23.46 7.79
N LYS A 56 -17.75 24.19 8.15
CA LYS A 56 -18.11 25.45 7.49
C LYS A 56 -17.31 26.60 8.09
N GLU A 57 -16.51 27.27 7.26
CA GLU A 57 -15.86 28.53 7.62
C GLU A 57 -16.36 29.64 6.68
N GLN A 58 -16.95 30.67 7.26
CA GLN A 58 -17.51 31.83 6.55
C GLN A 58 -18.55 31.43 5.49
N ASN A 59 -18.10 31.12 4.26
CA ASN A 59 -18.92 30.79 3.09
C ASN A 59 -18.46 29.54 2.33
N SER A 60 -17.42 28.85 2.79
CA SER A 60 -16.89 27.63 2.15
C SER A 60 -16.82 26.48 3.14
N TYR A 61 -16.92 25.26 2.60
CA TYR A 61 -16.73 24.04 3.36
C TYR A 61 -15.32 23.51 3.13
N HIS A 62 -14.67 23.13 4.23
CA HIS A 62 -13.34 22.54 4.22
C HIS A 62 -13.36 21.22 4.96
N LEU A 63 -12.43 20.35 4.62
CA LEU A 63 -12.24 19.07 5.29
C LEU A 63 -11.12 19.20 6.30
N ARG A 64 -11.39 18.89 7.56
CA ARG A 64 -10.36 18.79 8.60
C ARG A 64 -10.10 17.32 8.92
N THR A 65 -8.84 16.92 8.89
CA THR A 65 -8.44 15.54 9.18
C THR A 65 -7.16 15.52 10.00
N LEU A 66 -6.98 14.47 10.78
CA LEU A 66 -5.72 14.20 11.47
C LEU A 66 -4.86 13.29 10.60
N VAL A 67 -3.59 13.65 10.45
CA VAL A 67 -2.61 12.90 9.63
C VAL A 67 -1.37 12.63 10.46
N LEU A 68 -0.87 11.39 10.41
CA LEU A 68 0.39 11.01 11.04
C LEU A 68 1.55 11.82 10.45
N GLU A 69 2.51 12.23 11.28
CA GLU A 69 3.72 12.97 10.86
C GLU A 69 4.42 12.34 9.65
N GLU A 70 4.60 11.02 9.67
CA GLU A 70 5.23 10.25 8.60
C GLU A 70 4.45 10.22 7.27
N GLN A 71 3.17 10.58 7.31
CA GLN A 71 2.29 10.63 6.14
C GLN A 71 2.19 12.05 5.56
N ILE A 72 2.70 13.08 6.25
CA ILE A 72 2.57 14.48 5.82
C ILE A 72 3.23 14.73 4.46
N GLU A 73 4.39 14.14 4.20
CA GLU A 73 5.04 14.29 2.89
C GLU A 73 4.18 13.71 1.76
N ASN A 74 3.38 12.69 2.08
CA ASN A 74 2.56 11.96 1.13
C ASN A 74 1.18 12.57 0.89
N ILE A 75 0.74 13.54 1.72
CA ILE A 75 -0.54 14.23 1.52
C ILE A 75 -0.46 15.42 0.56
N ASN A 76 0.73 15.77 0.06
CA ASN A 76 0.89 16.82 -0.96
C ASN A 76 0.47 16.38 -2.38
N GLN A 77 -0.38 15.36 -2.49
CA GLN A 77 -0.85 14.82 -3.77
C GLN A 77 -2.07 15.58 -4.30
N GLU A 78 -2.41 15.38 -5.58
CA GLU A 78 -3.51 16.12 -6.21
C GLU A 78 -4.88 15.48 -5.99
N ASN A 79 -4.95 14.18 -5.74
CA ASN A 79 -6.18 13.40 -5.87
C ASN A 79 -6.70 12.87 -4.53
N LEU A 80 -7.93 13.27 -4.22
CA LEU A 80 -8.72 12.84 -3.08
C LEU A 80 -9.92 12.05 -3.58
N ILE A 81 -10.20 10.89 -2.99
CA ILE A 81 -11.36 10.09 -3.31
C ILE A 81 -12.38 10.26 -2.19
N ILE A 82 -13.60 10.66 -2.56
CA ILE A 82 -14.76 10.81 -1.67
C ILE A 82 -15.91 10.07 -2.34
N ASN A 83 -16.58 9.14 -1.66
CA ASN A 83 -17.68 8.33 -2.22
C ASN A 83 -17.33 7.71 -3.60
N ASN A 84 -16.13 7.12 -3.73
CA ASN A 84 -15.60 6.54 -4.96
C ASN A 84 -15.42 7.52 -6.14
N LYS A 85 -15.57 8.83 -5.91
CA LYS A 85 -15.32 9.87 -6.90
C LYS A 85 -13.99 10.55 -6.63
N LYS A 86 -13.22 10.71 -7.71
CA LYS A 86 -11.91 11.34 -7.69
C LYS A 86 -12.06 12.86 -7.81
N ASN A 87 -11.58 13.58 -6.81
CA ASN A 87 -11.63 15.01 -6.70
C ASN A 87 -10.21 15.58 -6.59
N LYS A 88 -9.99 16.76 -7.15
CA LYS A 88 -8.75 17.50 -6.89
C LYS A 88 -8.85 18.20 -5.55
N TYR A 89 -7.77 18.23 -4.79
CA TYR A 89 -7.71 18.97 -3.53
C TYR A 89 -6.45 19.81 -3.41
N LYS A 90 -6.46 20.73 -2.46
CA LYS A 90 -5.31 21.50 -2.01
C LYS A 90 -5.24 21.49 -0.50
N ILE A 91 -4.03 21.54 0.05
CA ILE A 91 -3.85 21.76 1.48
C ILE A 91 -3.96 23.27 1.71
N LYS A 92 -4.96 23.66 2.51
CA LYS A 92 -5.15 25.04 2.96
C LYS A 92 -4.21 25.36 4.11
N ASN A 93 -4.10 24.43 5.07
CA ASN A 93 -3.23 24.60 6.24
C ASN A 93 -2.82 23.24 6.83
N ILE A 94 -1.65 23.21 7.46
CA ILE A 94 -1.20 22.13 8.36
C ILE A 94 -0.91 22.82 9.69
N SER A 95 -1.52 22.33 10.77
CA SER A 95 -1.29 22.85 12.12
C SER A 95 0.20 22.81 12.49
N GLU A 96 0.69 23.82 13.20
CA GLU A 96 2.03 23.81 13.79
C GLU A 96 2.09 22.89 15.01
N GLU A 97 0.97 22.76 15.72
CA GLU A 97 0.80 21.89 16.87
C GLU A 97 0.43 20.47 16.44
N PHE A 98 0.92 19.49 17.20
CA PHE A 98 0.61 18.08 17.01
C PHE A 98 -0.13 17.50 18.22
N ILE A 99 -0.97 16.51 17.95
CA ILE A 99 -1.67 15.69 18.94
C ILE A 99 -0.94 14.36 19.05
N LEU A 100 -0.78 13.87 20.29
CA LEU A 100 -0.20 12.55 20.55
C LEU A 100 -1.31 11.53 20.76
N ASP A 101 -1.17 10.35 20.15
CA ASP A 101 -1.97 9.19 20.56
C ASP A 101 -1.38 8.51 21.80
N GLU A 102 -2.06 7.46 22.29
CA GLU A 102 -1.63 6.65 23.44
C GLU A 102 -0.24 6.02 23.26
N LYS A 103 0.25 5.92 22.03
CA LYS A 103 1.56 5.36 21.67
C LYS A 103 2.59 6.44 21.35
N TYR A 104 2.30 7.70 21.69
CA TYR A 104 3.15 8.86 21.41
C TYR A 104 3.41 9.10 19.92
N ASN A 105 2.53 8.64 19.02
CA ASN A 105 2.60 9.01 17.62
C ASN A 105 2.07 10.43 17.44
N ARG A 106 2.78 11.23 16.66
CA ARG A 106 2.41 12.62 16.36
C ARG A 106 1.43 12.68 15.19
N TYR A 107 0.30 13.35 15.42
CA TYR A 107 -0.72 13.66 14.41
C TYR A 107 -0.83 15.16 14.25
N TYR A 108 -0.89 15.60 13.01
CA TYR A 108 -1.11 17.00 12.67
C TYR A 108 -2.50 17.17 12.10
N GLU A 109 -3.18 18.23 12.51
CA GLU A 109 -4.44 18.62 11.87
C GLU A 109 -4.14 19.24 10.51
N VAL A 110 -4.83 18.75 9.48
CA VAL A 110 -4.68 19.18 8.10
C VAL A 110 -6.04 19.63 7.59
N VAL A 111 -6.06 20.83 7.01
CA VAL A 111 -7.23 21.42 6.39
C VAL A 111 -7.11 21.29 4.87
N LEU A 112 -8.02 20.53 4.26
CA LEU A 112 -8.09 20.30 2.83
C LEU A 112 -9.22 21.11 2.20
N GLU A 113 -8.92 21.71 1.05
CA GLU A 113 -9.88 22.38 0.19
C GLU A 113 -10.14 21.53 -1.05
N THR A 114 -11.40 21.19 -1.29
CA THR A 114 -11.82 20.41 -2.45
C THR A 114 -13.26 20.75 -2.81
N LYS A 115 -13.71 20.36 -4.01
CA LYS A 115 -15.12 20.45 -4.39
C LYS A 115 -15.86 19.30 -3.73
N ILE A 116 -16.87 19.63 -2.93
CA ILE A 116 -17.67 18.66 -2.20
C ILE A 116 -19.06 18.63 -2.83
N GLU A 117 -19.60 17.43 -3.00
CA GLU A 117 -20.94 17.23 -3.55
C GLU A 117 -22.00 17.74 -2.57
N GLN A 118 -23.07 18.35 -3.10
CA GLN A 118 -24.06 19.07 -2.30
C GLN A 118 -24.77 18.19 -1.25
N ASP A 119 -24.92 16.91 -1.53
CA ASP A 119 -25.47 15.88 -0.63
C ASP A 119 -24.60 15.66 0.61
N LEU A 120 -23.30 15.94 0.54
CA LEU A 120 -22.35 15.81 1.65
C LEU A 120 -22.16 17.10 2.45
N ILE A 121 -22.72 18.22 1.97
CA ILE A 121 -22.59 19.55 2.59
C ILE A 121 -23.52 19.66 3.81
N ILE A 122 -23.14 18.97 4.88
CA ILE A 122 -23.75 19.08 6.20
C ILE A 122 -22.63 19.46 7.16
N ASN A 123 -22.83 20.55 7.92
CA ASN A 123 -21.80 20.99 8.86
C ASN A 123 -21.56 19.92 9.95
N ASN A 124 -20.30 19.67 10.28
CA ASN A 124 -19.83 18.60 11.16
C ASN A 124 -20.14 17.18 10.65
N ASN A 125 -20.38 17.03 9.35
CA ASN A 125 -20.51 15.70 8.76
C ASN A 125 -19.15 15.00 8.74
N ILE A 126 -19.15 13.71 9.09
CA ILE A 126 -17.96 12.87 9.11
C ILE A 126 -17.95 12.06 7.81
N ILE A 127 -16.90 12.22 7.02
CA ILE A 127 -16.73 11.52 5.76
C ILE A 127 -15.42 10.76 5.73
N ASN A 128 -15.45 9.59 5.07
CA ASN A 128 -14.23 8.84 4.77
C ASN A 128 -13.64 9.36 3.47
N ILE A 129 -12.35 9.66 3.51
CA ILE A 129 -11.58 10.14 2.37
C ILE A 129 -10.39 9.23 2.12
N SER A 130 -10.00 9.09 0.87
CA SER A 130 -8.80 8.35 0.50
C SER A 130 -7.88 9.23 -0.35
N ILE A 131 -6.67 9.48 0.11
CA ILE A 131 -5.65 10.21 -0.66
C ILE A 131 -4.91 9.21 -1.54
N GLU A 132 -4.87 9.45 -2.85
CA GLU A 132 -4.14 8.61 -3.79
C GLU A 132 -2.65 8.88 -3.72
N LEU A 133 -1.88 7.83 -3.47
CA LEU A 133 -0.43 7.88 -3.43
C LEU A 133 0.18 7.66 -4.83
N PRO A 134 1.42 8.12 -5.05
CA PRO A 134 2.14 7.81 -6.28
C PRO A 134 2.25 6.28 -6.43
N LYS A 135 2.16 5.82 -7.68
CA LYS A 135 2.34 4.40 -7.99
C LYS A 135 3.68 3.94 -7.48
N GLU A 136 3.68 2.85 -6.72
CA GLU A 136 4.89 2.20 -6.25
C GLU A 136 4.84 0.71 -6.57
N THR A 137 6.02 0.12 -6.76
CA THR A 137 6.15 -1.33 -6.88
C THR A 137 6.23 -1.97 -5.50
N PHE A 138 5.94 -3.26 -5.40
CA PHE A 138 6.07 -3.98 -4.14
C PHE A 138 7.50 -3.93 -3.60
N PHE A 139 8.49 -4.00 -4.49
CA PHE A 139 9.90 -3.88 -4.12
C PHE A 139 10.25 -2.51 -3.54
N GLN A 140 9.77 -1.42 -4.14
CA GLN A 140 9.97 -0.07 -3.61
C GLN A 140 9.36 0.10 -2.22
N LYS A 141 8.16 -0.43 -2.01
CA LYS A 141 7.48 -0.41 -0.70
C LYS A 141 8.26 -1.19 0.37
N LEU A 142 8.79 -2.37 0.02
CA LEU A 142 9.64 -3.15 0.92
C LEU A 142 10.90 -2.37 1.33
N ILE A 143 11.61 -1.80 0.36
CA ILE A 143 12.82 -1.01 0.63
C ILE A 143 12.51 0.18 1.55
N LYS A 144 11.41 0.92 1.30
CA LYS A 144 10.99 2.03 2.15
C LYS A 144 10.76 1.58 3.61
N LYS A 145 10.08 0.45 3.82
CA LYS A 145 9.85 -0.11 5.16
C LYS A 145 11.15 -0.50 5.86
N ILE A 146 12.07 -1.16 5.17
CA ILE A 146 13.38 -1.55 5.72
C ILE A 146 14.18 -0.31 6.12
N LYS A 147 14.29 0.67 5.21
CA LYS A 147 15.00 1.93 5.49
C LYS A 147 14.43 2.67 6.70
N LYS A 148 13.11 2.63 6.88
CA LYS A 148 12.44 3.27 8.02
C LYS A 148 12.75 2.55 9.34
N GLY A 149 12.74 1.22 9.36
CA GLY A 149 13.11 0.43 10.54
C GLY A 149 14.59 0.58 10.94
N MET A 150 15.47 0.95 10.00
CA MET A 150 16.88 1.22 10.29
C MET A 150 17.16 2.63 10.83
N LYS A 151 16.18 3.55 10.73
CA LYS A 151 16.30 4.93 11.24
C LYS A 151 15.72 5.10 12.65
N GLN A 152 15.09 4.06 13.19
CA GLN A 152 14.64 3.95 14.58
C GLN A 152 15.75 3.30 15.41
#